data_AF-G8B7C2-F1
#
_entry.id   AF-G8B7C2-F1
#
_cell.length_a   1.000
_cell.length_b   1.000
_cell.length_c   1.000
_cell.angle_alpha   90.00
_cell.angle_beta   90.00
_cell.angle_gamma   90.00
#
_symmetry.space_group_name_H-M   'P 1'
#
loop_
_entity.id
_entity.type
_entity.pdbx_description
1 polymer ?
#
loop_
_entity_poly.entity_id
_entity_poly.type
_entity_poly.pdbx_seq_one_letter_code
_entity_poly.pdbx_strand_id
1 'polypeptide(L)'
;MAGPPHPHAYMGWWGALGSPKQKYITQYTISPYAAKPLKGAAYNAVFNTFRRVKNQFLYVAIPAAIVYTIFDKAESYNEYLYTKEGREELERVNV
;
A
#
# COMPACT_ATOMS: atom_id res chain seq x y z
N MET A 1 38.25 -22.44 13.21
CA MET A 1 38.46 -21.06 13.68
C MET A 1 37.13 -20.34 13.53
N ALA A 2 36.48 -19.93 14.62
CA ALA A 2 35.26 -19.12 14.52
C ALA A 2 35.63 -17.73 13.96
N GLY A 3 34.76 -17.17 13.11
CA GLY A 3 35.00 -15.86 12.48
C GLY A 3 35.11 -14.71 13.50
N PRO A 4 35.52 -13.52 13.04
CA PRO A 4 35.60 -12.34 13.91
C PRO A 4 34.24 -12.03 14.56
N PRO A 5 34.22 -11.46 15.78
CA PRO A 5 32.98 -11.15 16.49
C PRO A 5 32.12 -10.18 15.68
N HIS A 6 30.82 -10.48 15.58
CA HIS A 6 29.85 -9.65 14.88
C HIS A 6 29.18 -8.65 15.85
N PRO A 7 28.82 -7.44 15.37
CA PRO A 7 28.12 -6.45 16.18
C PRO A 7 26.73 -6.92 16.59
N HIS A 8 26.22 -6.40 17.71
CA HIS A 8 24.85 -6.67 18.14
C HIS A 8 23.84 -6.16 17.11
N ALA A 9 22.88 -7.02 16.76
CA ALA A 9 21.77 -6.71 15.86
C ALA A 9 20.43 -6.99 16.54
N TYR A 10 19.36 -6.34 16.08
CA TYR A 10 18.00 -6.55 16.58
C TYR A 10 17.37 -7.89 16.14
N MET A 11 18.09 -8.71 15.37
CA MET A 11 17.62 -10.00 14.86
C MET A 11 18.78 -11.00 14.81
N GLY A 12 18.57 -12.18 15.39
CA GLY A 12 19.50 -13.31 15.30
C GLY A 12 19.05 -14.40 14.32
N TRP A 13 19.36 -15.66 14.60
CA TRP A 13 19.04 -16.82 13.74
C TRP A 13 18.05 -17.78 14.41
N TRP A 14 17.68 -18.87 13.70
CA TRP A 14 16.88 -19.95 14.28
C TRP A 14 17.48 -20.44 15.61
N GLY A 15 16.66 -20.44 16.66
CA GLY A 15 17.08 -20.77 18.03
C GLY A 15 17.54 -19.58 18.88
N ALA A 16 17.85 -18.43 18.27
CA ALA A 16 18.30 -17.22 18.98
C ALA A 16 17.85 -15.94 18.26
N LEU A 17 16.55 -15.81 17.98
CA LEU A 17 15.98 -14.70 17.21
C LEU A 17 16.14 -13.31 17.85
N GLY A 18 16.38 -13.23 19.16
CA GLY A 18 16.41 -11.96 19.91
C GLY A 18 15.02 -11.49 20.40
N SER A 19 13.98 -12.33 20.25
CA SER A 19 12.64 -12.03 20.74
C SER A 19 12.50 -12.22 22.26
N PRO A 20 11.49 -11.62 22.90
CA PRO A 20 11.13 -11.94 24.28
C PRO A 20 10.91 -13.44 24.49
N LYS A 21 11.18 -13.93 25.70
CA LYS A 21 10.96 -15.33 26.07
C LYS A 21 9.45 -15.64 26.01
N GLN A 22 9.07 -16.63 25.21
CA GLN A 22 7.69 -17.10 25.08
C GLN A 22 7.49 -18.36 25.93
N LYS A 23 6.44 -18.41 26.76
CA LYS A 23 6.09 -19.58 27.58
C LYS A 23 4.56 -19.75 27.58
N TYR A 24 4.09 -21.00 27.61
CA TYR A 24 2.67 -21.36 27.66
C TYR A 24 1.82 -20.96 26.42
N ILE A 25 2.46 -20.84 25.25
CA ILE A 25 1.77 -20.64 23.97
C ILE A 25 1.82 -21.96 23.20
N THR A 26 0.67 -22.58 22.96
CA THR A 26 0.56 -23.81 22.17
C THR A 26 -0.07 -23.49 20.82
N GLN A 27 0.60 -23.87 19.73
CA GLN A 27 0.12 -23.67 18.36
C GLN A 27 -0.21 -25.03 17.73
N TYR A 28 -1.35 -25.10 17.05
CA TYR A 28 -1.80 -26.28 16.34
C TYR A 28 -1.95 -25.96 14.86
N THR A 29 -1.55 -26.91 14.01
CA THR A 29 -1.69 -26.80 12.56
C THR A 29 -2.06 -28.16 11.98
N ILE A 30 -2.59 -28.16 10.76
CA ILE A 30 -2.89 -29.37 10.00
C ILE A 30 -1.96 -29.47 8.79
N SER A 31 -1.63 -30.70 8.38
CA SER A 31 -0.89 -30.90 7.13
C SER A 31 -1.66 -30.30 5.95
N PRO A 32 -1.03 -29.51 5.06
CA PRO A 32 -1.69 -28.95 3.89
C PRO A 32 -2.31 -30.01 2.97
N TYR A 33 -1.77 -31.23 2.94
CA TYR A 33 -2.31 -32.36 2.18
C TYR A 33 -3.59 -32.95 2.78
N ALA A 34 -3.88 -32.69 4.06
CA ALA A 34 -5.12 -33.08 4.72
C ALA A 34 -6.19 -31.97 4.66
N ALA A 35 -5.82 -30.75 4.24
CA ALA A 35 -6.73 -29.62 4.08
C ALA A 35 -7.25 -29.53 2.65
N LYS A 36 -8.47 -28.98 2.47
CA LYS A 36 -8.97 -28.61 1.13
C LYS A 36 -8.39 -27.25 0.75
N PRO A 37 -7.51 -27.15 -0.27
CA PRO A 37 -6.95 -25.86 -0.68
C PRO A 37 -8.08 -24.94 -1.18
N LEU A 38 -8.02 -23.66 -0.81
CA LEU A 38 -8.96 -22.62 -1.23
C LEU A 38 -10.43 -22.82 -0.82
N LYS A 39 -10.71 -23.71 0.14
CA LYS A 39 -12.07 -23.87 0.68
C LYS A 39 -12.57 -22.54 1.24
N GLY A 40 -13.68 -22.03 0.70
CA GLY A 40 -14.27 -20.76 1.11
C GLY A 40 -13.58 -19.53 0.52
N ALA A 41 -12.61 -19.68 -0.39
CA ALA A 41 -11.90 -18.56 -0.99
C ALA A 41 -12.83 -17.61 -1.74
N ALA A 42 -13.79 -18.10 -2.53
CA ALA A 42 -14.72 -17.24 -3.27
C ALA A 42 -15.63 -16.41 -2.35
N TYR A 43 -16.26 -17.05 -1.37
CA TYR A 43 -17.11 -16.37 -0.38
C TYR A 43 -16.31 -15.35 0.45
N ASN A 44 -15.17 -15.78 1.00
CA ASN A 44 -14.33 -14.91 1.81
C ASN A 44 -13.69 -13.79 0.97
N ALA A 45 -13.32 -14.04 -0.28
CA ALA A 45 -12.76 -13.03 -1.17
C ALA A 45 -13.72 -11.89 -1.40
N VAL A 46 -15.02 -12.14 -1.57
CA VAL A 46 -15.99 -11.06 -1.78
C VAL A 46 -16.19 -10.22 -0.51
N PHE A 47 -16.63 -10.85 0.58
CA PHE A 47 -17.03 -10.12 1.79
C PHE A 47 -15.83 -9.56 2.56
N ASN A 48 -14.73 -10.32 2.67
CA ASN A 48 -13.56 -9.86 3.40
C ASN A 48 -12.81 -8.77 2.62
N THR A 49 -12.72 -8.88 1.29
CA THR A 49 -12.05 -7.84 0.48
C THR A 49 -12.84 -6.55 0.54
N PHE A 50 -14.17 -6.60 0.39
CA PHE A 50 -15.00 -5.40 0.54
C PHE A 50 -14.83 -4.76 1.92
N ARG A 51 -14.89 -5.55 2.99
CA ARG A 51 -14.67 -5.06 4.37
C ARG A 51 -13.31 -4.37 4.52
N ARG A 52 -12.24 -4.94 3.94
CA ARG A 52 -10.89 -4.36 4.00
C ARG A 52 -10.76 -3.09 3.17
N VAL A 53 -11.28 -3.10 1.94
CA VAL A 53 -11.23 -1.94 1.03
C VAL A 53 -12.03 -0.78 1.60
N LYS A 54 -13.25 -1.03 2.10
CA LYS A 54 -14.11 0.00 2.70
C LYS A 54 -13.39 0.80 3.79
N ASN A 55 -12.61 0.13 4.65
CA ASN A 55 -11.92 0.78 5.75
C ASN A 55 -10.73 1.66 5.30
N GLN A 56 -10.20 1.44 4.11
CA GLN A 56 -9.07 2.20 3.55
C GLN A 56 -9.48 3.14 2.41
N PHE A 57 -10.69 2.96 1.88
CA PHE A 57 -11.15 3.63 0.67
C PHE A 57 -11.04 5.14 0.76
N LEU A 58 -11.49 5.76 1.87
CA LEU A 58 -11.46 7.22 2.00
C LEU A 58 -10.05 7.80 2.08
N TYR A 59 -9.09 7.06 2.65
CA TYR A 59 -7.69 7.50 2.69
C TYR A 59 -7.03 7.54 1.31
N VAL A 60 -7.57 6.81 0.34
CA VAL A 60 -7.07 6.80 -1.05
C VAL A 60 -7.93 7.69 -1.94
N ALA A 61 -9.26 7.56 -1.86
CA ALA A 61 -10.20 8.23 -2.73
C ALA A 61 -10.19 9.76 -2.54
N ILE A 62 -10.06 10.25 -1.30
CA ILE A 62 -10.06 11.70 -1.05
C ILE A 62 -8.79 12.35 -1.65
N PRO A 63 -7.56 11.89 -1.33
CA PRO A 63 -6.37 12.44 -1.99
C PRO A 63 -6.37 12.28 -3.51
N ALA A 64 -6.82 11.13 -4.01
CA ALA A 64 -6.90 10.90 -5.46
C ALA A 64 -7.85 11.88 -6.15
N ALA A 65 -9.03 12.14 -5.57
CA ALA A 65 -9.98 13.11 -6.11
C ALA A 65 -9.42 14.53 -6.09
N ILE A 66 -8.74 14.93 -5.01
CA ILE A 66 -8.11 16.25 -4.92
C ILE A 66 -7.04 16.41 -6.01
N VAL A 67 -6.13 15.44 -6.15
CA VAL A 67 -5.08 15.50 -7.18
C VAL A 67 -5.69 15.51 -8.58
N TYR A 68 -6.67 14.66 -8.83
CA TYR A 68 -7.32 14.57 -10.13
C TYR A 68 -8.01 15.87 -10.53
N THR A 69 -8.74 16.50 -9.60
CA THR A 69 -9.43 17.78 -9.89
C THR A 69 -8.47 18.94 -10.11
N ILE A 70 -7.31 18.97 -9.44
CA ILE A 70 -6.27 19.96 -9.70
C ILE A 70 -5.65 19.73 -11.07
N PHE A 71 -5.35 18.47 -11.38
CA PHE A 71 -4.77 18.07 -12.67
C PHE A 71 -5.68 18.45 -13.83
N ASP A 72 -6.96 18.07 -13.78
CA ASP A 72 -7.96 18.36 -14.82
C ASP A 72 -8.12 19.87 -15.11
N LYS A 73 -8.11 20.69 -14.04
CA LYS A 73 -8.14 22.15 -14.18
C LYS A 73 -6.86 22.71 -14.79
N ALA A 74 -5.70 22.20 -14.36
CA ALA A 74 -4.41 22.65 -14.87
C ALA A 74 -4.24 22.28 -16.35
N GLU A 75 -4.66 21.08 -16.75
CA GLU A 75 -4.67 20.63 -18.15
C GLU A 75 -5.59 21.49 -19.01
N SER A 76 -6.85 21.65 -18.59
CA SER A 76 -7.83 22.49 -19.31
C SER A 76 -7.37 23.94 -19.45
N TYR A 77 -6.75 24.50 -18.39
CA TYR A 77 -6.22 25.87 -18.43
C TYR A 77 -5.00 25.97 -19.35
N ASN A 78 -4.11 24.97 -19.33
CA ASN A 78 -2.97 24.92 -20.23
C ASN A 78 -3.42 24.87 -21.70
N GLU A 79 -4.39 24.01 -22.02
CA GLU A 79 -4.97 23.94 -23.36
C GLU A 79 -5.57 25.29 -23.79
N TYR A 80 -6.35 25.93 -22.91
CA TYR A 80 -6.92 27.26 -23.17
C TYR A 80 -5.86 28.32 -23.47
N LEU A 81 -4.76 28.39 -22.68
CA LEU A 81 -3.69 29.36 -22.90
C LEU A 81 -3.03 29.25 -24.28
N TYR A 82 -2.96 28.04 -24.84
CA TYR A 82 -2.40 27.79 -26.17
C TYR A 82 -3.44 27.90 -27.31
N THR A 83 -4.69 28.25 -27.01
CA THR A 83 -5.68 28.62 -28.04
C THR A 83 -5.46 30.04 -28.57
N LYS A 84 -6.18 30.40 -29.63
CA LYS A 84 -6.18 31.78 -30.14
C LYS A 84 -6.77 32.77 -29.14
N GLU A 85 -7.79 32.36 -28.39
CA GLU A 85 -8.51 33.21 -27.43
C GLU A 85 -7.65 33.47 -26.17
N GLY A 86 -6.89 32.47 -25.72
CA GLY A 86 -6.03 32.58 -24.53
C GLY A 86 -4.68 33.29 -24.75
N ARG A 87 -4.37 33.73 -25.99
CA ARG A 87 -3.04 34.29 -26.32
C ARG A 87 -2.67 35.51 -25.48
N GLU A 88 -3.61 36.44 -25.27
CA GLU A 88 -3.37 37.65 -24.46
C GLU A 88 -3.08 37.30 -22.99
N GLU A 89 -3.71 36.25 -22.48
CA GLU A 89 -3.50 35.77 -21.12
C GLU A 89 -2.17 35.03 -21.00
N LEU A 90 -1.82 34.22 -22.00
CA LEU A 90 -0.52 33.55 -22.06
C LEU A 90 0.64 34.55 -22.07
N GLU A 91 0.57 35.59 -22.90
CA GLU A 91 1.58 36.65 -22.96
C GLU A 91 1.72 37.40 -21.63
N ARG A 92 0.64 37.51 -20.84
CA ARG A 92 0.66 38.12 -19.51
C ARG A 92 1.34 37.24 -18.46
N VAL A 93 1.07 35.94 -18.45
CA VAL A 93 1.56 35.01 -17.40
C VAL A 93 2.93 34.42 -17.68
N ASN A 94 3.45 34.57 -18.91
CA ASN A 94 4.75 34.05 -19.36
C ASN A 94 5.90 35.08 -19.26
N VAL A 95 5.68 36.20 -18.55
CA VAL A 95 6.67 37.25 -18.25
C VAL A 95 7.04 37.16 -16.77
#